data_AF-A0A4Q3SBP7-F1
#
_entry.id   AF-A0A4Q3SBP7-F1
#
_cell.length_a   1.000
_cell.length_b   1.000
_cell.length_c   1.000
_cell.angle_alpha   90.00
_cell.angle_beta   90.00
_cell.angle_gamma   90.00
#
_symmetry.space_group_name_H-M   'P 1'
#
loop_
_entity.id
_entity.type
_entity.pdbx_description
1 polymer ?
#
loop_
_entity_poly.entity_id
_entity_poly.type
_entity_poly.pdbx_seq_one_letter_code
_entity_poly.pdbx_strand_id
1 'polypeptide(L)'
;VFIMVSDRTASAAEYFAFIAQEMKRATILGAKTAGAGNPVTMVNFDNYFAYIPICQITTKSGKSIEGVGVMPDVQLTENRLEETINYILGKRTQL
;
A
#
# COMPACT_ATOMS: atom_id res chain seq x y z
N VAL A 1 -11.94 -0.65 -10.60
CA VAL A 1 -11.77 -1.27 -9.26
C VAL A 1 -11.28 -0.19 -8.31
N PHE A 2 -11.78 -0.14 -7.08
CA PHE A 2 -11.31 0.78 -6.05
C PHE A 2 -10.74 -0.04 -4.90
N ILE A 3 -9.57 0.34 -4.40
CA ILE A 3 -8.92 -0.32 -3.27
C ILE A 3 -8.69 0.75 -2.21
N MET A 4 -9.21 0.52 -1.01
CA MET A 4 -8.96 1.39 0.13
C MET A 4 -7.72 0.93 0.88
N VAL A 5 -6.85 1.88 1.23
CA VAL A 5 -5.63 1.65 2.00
C VAL A 5 -5.50 2.63 3.17
N SER A 6 -4.64 2.28 4.12
CA SER A 6 -4.37 3.08 5.31
C SER A 6 -2.90 2.98 5.70
N ASP A 7 -2.49 3.80 6.65
CA ASP A 7 -1.24 3.71 7.40
C ASP A 7 -1.06 2.34 8.10
N ARG A 8 -2.13 1.59 8.33
CA ARG A 8 -2.10 0.21 8.87
C ARG A 8 -2.06 -0.88 7.80
N THR A 9 -2.16 -0.52 6.52
CA THR A 9 -1.99 -1.47 5.42
C THR A 9 -0.51 -1.80 5.32
N ALA A 10 -0.17 -3.08 5.47
CA ALA A 10 1.20 -3.57 5.55
C ALA A 10 1.43 -4.81 4.67
N SER A 11 2.68 -5.06 4.28
CA SER A 11 3.13 -6.32 3.66
C SER A 11 2.40 -6.65 2.34
N ALA A 12 1.92 -7.88 2.16
CA ALA A 12 1.28 -8.33 0.92
C ALA A 12 0.12 -7.43 0.46
N ALA A 13 -0.60 -6.81 1.39
CA ALA A 13 -1.68 -5.88 1.07
C ALA A 13 -1.15 -4.62 0.36
N GLU A 14 0.05 -4.15 0.72
CA GLU A 14 0.69 -3.02 0.06
C GLU A 14 1.09 -3.38 -1.37
N TYR A 15 1.74 -4.53 -1.60
CA TYR A 15 2.07 -4.95 -2.98
C TYR A 15 0.84 -5.18 -3.83
N PHE A 16 -0.24 -5.72 -3.26
CA PHE A 16 -1.49 -5.87 -3.98
C PHE A 16 -2.01 -4.51 -4.47
N ALA A 17 -2.05 -3.51 -3.59
CA ALA A 17 -2.46 -2.15 -3.95
C ALA A 17 -1.48 -1.52 -4.96
N PHE A 18 -0.17 -1.62 -4.71
CA PHE A 18 0.88 -1.04 -5.55
C PHE A 18 0.87 -1.61 -6.97
N ILE A 19 0.80 -2.94 -7.12
CA ILE A 19 0.78 -3.60 -8.43
C ILE A 19 -0.51 -3.26 -9.17
N ALA A 20 -1.66 -3.26 -8.47
CA ALA A 20 -2.92 -2.87 -9.07
C ALA A 20 -2.91 -1.40 -9.56
N GLN A 21 -2.24 -0.50 -8.83
CA GLN A 21 -2.01 0.89 -9.21
C GLN A 21 -1.05 1.00 -10.40
N GLU A 22 0.12 0.36 -10.33
CA GLU A 22 1.16 0.40 -11.36
C GLU A 22 0.65 -0.15 -12.71
N MET A 23 -0.15 -1.22 -12.65
CA MET A 23 -0.80 -1.81 -13.83
C MET A 23 -2.05 -1.04 -14.30
N LYS A 24 -2.41 0.08 -13.66
CA LYS A 24 -3.61 0.88 -13.95
C LYS A 24 -4.91 0.07 -13.89
N ARG A 25 -4.99 -0.88 -12.97
CA ARG A 25 -6.16 -1.78 -12.79
C ARG A 25 -7.08 -1.35 -11.63
N ALA A 26 -6.55 -0.59 -10.68
CA ALA A 26 -7.32 -0.02 -9.59
C ALA A 26 -6.97 1.46 -9.37
N THR A 27 -7.92 2.19 -8.80
CA THR A 27 -7.67 3.49 -8.17
C THR A 27 -7.55 3.26 -6.66
N ILE A 28 -6.44 3.71 -6.10
CA ILE A 28 -6.09 3.58 -4.68
C ILE A 28 -6.61 4.80 -3.93
N LEU A 29 -7.40 4.58 -2.90
CA LEU A 29 -8.04 5.62 -2.09
C LEU A 29 -7.59 5.45 -0.63
N GLY A 30 -7.35 6.54 0.08
CA GLY A 30 -7.10 6.49 1.54
C GLY A 30 -5.85 7.24 1.96
N ALA A 31 -4.98 6.58 2.74
CA ALA A 31 -3.74 7.18 3.26
C ALA A 31 -2.50 6.37 2.85
N LYS A 32 -1.33 7.01 2.90
CA LYS A 32 -0.05 6.35 2.64
C LYS A 32 0.13 5.12 3.53
N THR A 33 0.57 4.00 2.95
CA THR A 33 0.73 2.73 3.68
C THR A 33 2.02 2.66 4.50
N ALA A 34 2.19 1.56 5.26
CA ALA A 34 3.25 1.41 6.26
C ALA A 34 4.67 1.34 5.67
N GLY A 35 4.85 0.80 4.46
CA GLY A 35 6.16 0.59 3.84
C GLY A 35 6.87 -0.68 4.30
N ALA A 36 6.13 -1.73 4.69
CA ALA A 36 6.66 -3.04 5.06
C ALA A 36 6.84 -3.92 3.80
N GLY A 37 7.75 -3.53 2.93
CA GLY A 37 7.91 -4.04 1.56
C GLY A 37 8.85 -5.24 1.41
N ASN A 38 9.80 -5.45 2.30
CA ASN A 38 10.74 -6.55 2.18
C ASN A 38 10.44 -7.64 3.20
N PRO A 39 10.47 -8.93 2.80
CA PRO A 39 10.35 -10.00 3.75
C PRO A 39 11.57 -9.98 4.68
N VAL A 40 11.29 -10.13 5.97
CA VAL A 40 12.30 -10.21 7.01
C VAL A 40 12.30 -11.60 7.61
N THR A 41 13.46 -12.04 8.07
CA THR A 41 13.57 -13.17 9.00
C THR A 41 13.94 -12.66 10.37
N MET A 42 13.42 -13.28 11.41
CA MET A 42 13.86 -13.02 12.77
C MET A 42 15.12 -13.83 13.04
N VAL A 43 16.21 -13.15 13.40
CA VAL A 43 17.46 -13.78 13.84
C VAL A 43 17.61 -13.54 15.33
N ASN A 44 17.77 -14.63 16.07
CA ASN A 44 18.00 -14.60 17.52
C ASN A 44 19.50 -14.60 17.82
N PHE A 45 19.89 -13.77 18.78
CA PHE A 45 21.17 -13.76 19.47
C PHE A 45 20.92 -14.13 20.94
N ASP A 46 21.98 -14.30 21.74
CA ASP A 46 21.83 -14.75 23.14
C ASP A 46 20.82 -13.94 23.96
N ASN A 47 20.85 -12.60 23.84
CA ASN A 47 20.01 -11.69 24.62
C ASN A 47 19.16 -10.72 23.77
N TYR A 48 19.21 -10.84 22.45
CA TYR A 48 18.56 -9.91 21.52
C TYR A 48 17.99 -10.66 20.31
N PHE A 49 17.08 -10.04 19.60
CA PHE A 49 16.69 -10.50 18.26
C PHE A 49 16.67 -9.31 17.30
N ALA A 50 16.84 -9.60 16.02
CA ALA A 50 16.73 -8.62 14.95
C ALA A 50 15.85 -9.16 13.82
N TYR A 51 15.07 -8.28 13.20
CA TYR A 51 14.44 -8.55 11.91
C TYR A 51 15.41 -8.16 10.81
N ILE A 52 15.89 -9.13 10.05
CA ILE A 52 16.87 -8.93 8.99
C ILE A 52 16.16 -9.15 7.64
N PRO A 53 16.14 -8.15 6.73
CA PRO A 53 15.64 -8.33 5.38
C PRO A 53 16.41 -9.43 4.65
N ILE A 54 15.70 -10.40 4.08
CA ILE A 54 16.31 -11.54 3.37
C ILE A 54 16.15 -11.44 1.85
N CYS A 55 15.34 -10.50 1.38
CA CYS A 55 15.10 -10.26 -0.03
C CYS A 55 14.72 -8.80 -0.23
N GLN A 56 15.10 -8.24 -1.38
CA GLN A 56 14.60 -6.96 -1.86
C GLN A 56 13.56 -7.22 -2.95
N ILE A 57 12.35 -6.70 -2.77
CA ILE A 57 11.30 -6.78 -3.78
C ILE A 57 11.27 -5.47 -4.58
N THR A 58 11.34 -5.61 -5.90
CA THR A 58 11.19 -4.52 -6.87
C THR A 58 10.27 -4.94 -8.00
N THR A 59 9.54 -3.99 -8.58
CA THR A 59 8.75 -4.25 -9.80
C THR A 59 9.64 -4.21 -11.03
N LYS A 60 9.09 -4.59 -12.19
CA LYS A 60 9.80 -4.50 -13.49
C LYS A 60 10.30 -3.09 -13.80
N SER A 61 9.67 -2.05 -13.23
CA SER A 61 10.08 -0.65 -13.39
C SER A 61 11.17 -0.21 -12.39
N GLY A 62 11.63 -1.12 -11.54
CA GLY A 62 12.65 -0.86 -10.52
C GLY A 62 12.12 -0.19 -9.24
N LYS A 63 10.80 -0.07 -9.08
CA LYS A 63 10.20 0.55 -7.89
C LYS A 63 10.06 -0.44 -6.74
N SER A 64 10.19 0.05 -5.51
CA SER A 64 9.94 -0.69 -4.27
C SER A 64 9.07 0.15 -3.34
N ILE A 65 8.32 -0.52 -2.47
CA ILE A 65 7.51 0.13 -1.42
C ILE A 65 8.22 0.13 -0.06
N GLU A 66 9.37 -0.54 0.06
CA GLU A 66 10.09 -0.64 1.34
C GLU A 66 10.45 0.74 1.90
N GLY A 67 10.07 0.98 3.15
CA GLY A 67 10.34 2.23 3.88
C GLY A 67 9.57 3.46 3.38
N VAL A 68 8.83 3.37 2.27
CA VAL A 68 8.12 4.50 1.65
C VAL A 68 6.61 4.29 1.63
N GLY A 69 6.15 3.05 1.49
CA GLY A 69 4.75 2.68 1.31
C GLY A 69 4.19 3.01 -0.07
N VAL A 70 2.89 2.79 -0.24
CA VAL A 70 2.10 3.12 -1.42
C VAL A 70 1.41 4.44 -1.17
N MET A 71 1.63 5.41 -2.06
CA MET A 71 0.88 6.65 -2.06
C MET A 71 -0.48 6.42 -2.77
N PRO A 72 -1.62 6.72 -2.13
CA PRO A 72 -2.91 6.58 -2.78
C PRO A 72 -3.03 7.56 -3.97
N ASP A 73 -3.83 7.19 -4.98
CA ASP A 73 -4.17 8.10 -6.09
C ASP A 73 -5.04 9.26 -5.58
N VAL A 74 -5.89 9.00 -4.58
CA VAL A 74 -6.71 10.00 -3.90
C VAL A 74 -6.52 9.86 -2.40
N GLN A 75 -5.96 10.91 -1.80
CA GLN A 75 -5.80 10.96 -0.36
C GLN A 75 -7.13 11.32 0.30
N LEU A 76 -7.56 10.49 1.24
CA LEU A 76 -8.81 10.66 2.01
C LEU A 76 -8.49 10.89 3.48
N THR A 77 -9.38 11.58 4.18
CA THR A 77 -9.17 12.00 5.57
C THR A 77 -9.73 10.98 6.57
N GLU A 78 -10.47 11.42 7.60
CA GLU A 78 -10.93 10.57 8.70
C GLU A 78 -12.17 9.74 8.33
N ASN A 79 -13.10 10.27 7.54
CA ASN A 79 -14.32 9.56 7.14
C ASN A 79 -14.17 8.85 5.79
N ARG A 80 -13.17 7.95 5.73
CA ARG A 80 -12.71 7.33 4.48
C ARG A 80 -13.79 6.57 3.71
N LEU A 81 -14.76 5.97 4.40
CA LEU A 81 -15.83 5.21 3.75
C LEU A 81 -16.79 6.14 3.01
N GLU A 82 -17.29 7.17 3.68
CA GLU A 82 -18.21 8.14 3.08
C GLU A 82 -17.52 8.91 1.95
N GLU A 83 -16.28 9.36 2.17
CA GLU A 83 -15.48 10.01 1.14
C GLU A 83 -15.27 9.10 -0.09
N THR A 84 -15.03 7.79 0.14
CA THR A 84 -14.91 6.80 -0.95
C THR A 84 -16.22 6.66 -1.72
N ILE A 85 -17.35 6.54 -1.02
CA ILE A 85 -18.67 6.43 -1.66
C ILE A 85 -18.94 7.68 -2.51
N ASN A 86 -18.71 8.87 -1.96
CA ASN A 86 -18.93 10.13 -2.66
C ASN A 86 -18.02 10.26 -3.89
N TYR A 87 -16.75 9.86 -3.79
CA TYR A 87 -15.82 9.86 -4.91
C TYR A 87 -16.29 8.92 -6.04
N ILE A 88 -16.71 7.70 -5.70
CA ILE A 88 -17.18 6.70 -6.67
C ILE A 88 -18.49 7.15 -7.34
N LEU A 89 -19.43 7.68 -6.57
CA LEU A 89 -20.70 8.18 -7.11
C LEU A 89 -20.48 9.40 -8.00
N GLY A 90 -19.63 10.35 -7.61
CA GLY A 90 -19.30 11.53 -8.41
C GLY A 90 -18.66 11.20 -9.76
N LYS A 91 -17.82 10.17 -9.83
CA LYS A 91 -17.24 9.65 -11.09
C LYS A 91 -18.28 9.02 -12.03
N ARG A 92 -19.36 8.44 -11.50
CA ARG A 92 -20.41 7.81 -12.31
C ARG A 92 -21.33 8.84 -12.98
N THR A 93 -21.54 9.99 -12.35
CA THR A 93 -22.39 11.06 -12.90
C THR A 93 -21.75 11.84 -14.04
N GLN A 94 -20.44 11.69 -14.25
CA GLN A 94 -19.68 12.37 -15.33
C GLN A 94 -19.52 11.53 -16.61
N LEU A 95 -20.09 10.33 -16.65
CA LEU A 95 -20.11 9.42 -17.80
C LEU A 95 -21.54 9.34 -18.36
#